data_AF-A0A1A8DPA5-F1
#
_entry.id   AF-A0A1A8DPA5-F1
#
_cell.length_a   1.000
_cell.length_b   1.000
_cell.length_c   1.000
_cell.angle_alpha   90.00
_cell.angle_beta   90.00
_cell.angle_gamma   90.00
#
_symmetry.space_group_name_H-M   'P 1'
#
loop_
_entity.id
_entity.type
_entity.pdbx_description
1 polymer ?
#
loop_
_entity_poly.entity_id
_entity_poly.type
_entity_poly.pdbx_seq_one_letter_code
_entity_poly.pdbx_strand_id
1 'polypeptide(L)'
;FLSVTEAGFGADIGMEKFFNIKCRASGLRPNVVVLVATVRALKMHGGGPNVSAGAPLPREYINENLSLVAGGCHSNLKKQIQIAHLFGVPVVVALNVFKTDTRAEIDLVCQIAKTCGASDAVPCHHWSQGGRGCLELAQAVKEATRRPSTFQ
;
A
#
# COMPACT_ATOMS: atom_id res chain seq x y z
N PHE A 1 17.15 -15.77 -5.15
CA PHE A 1 15.90 -15.58 -5.90
C PHE A 1 14.91 -14.85 -5.00
N LEU A 2 14.16 -13.88 -5.53
CA LEU A 2 13.06 -13.24 -4.80
C LEU A 2 11.76 -13.97 -5.16
N SER A 3 10.98 -14.31 -4.14
CA SER A 3 9.65 -14.92 -4.30
C SER A 3 8.59 -13.92 -3.86
N VAL A 4 7.55 -13.74 -4.67
CA VAL A 4 6.43 -12.85 -4.37
C VAL A 4 5.17 -13.69 -4.17
N THR A 5 4.41 -13.38 -3.13
CA THR A 5 3.12 -14.01 -2.83
C THR A 5 2.23 -12.97 -2.16
N GLU A 6 0.92 -13.24 -2.09
CA GLU A 6 -0.07 -12.33 -1.53
C GLU A 6 -1.00 -13.08 -0.57
N ALA A 7 -1.72 -12.31 0.24
CA ALA A 7 -2.82 -12.78 1.07
C ALA A 7 -4.05 -11.94 0.76
N GLY A 8 -5.23 -12.57 0.72
CA GLY A 8 -6.49 -11.87 0.47
C GLY A 8 -6.87 -10.93 1.62
N PHE A 9 -7.63 -9.88 1.31
CA PHE A 9 -8.02 -8.78 2.22
C PHE A 9 -6.87 -7.83 2.62
N GLY A 10 -7.19 -6.83 3.45
CA GLY A 10 -6.21 -5.89 4.00
C GLY A 10 -5.22 -6.55 4.96
N ALA A 11 -4.20 -5.81 5.38
CA ALA A 11 -3.13 -6.35 6.23
C ALA A 11 -3.64 -6.72 7.64
N ASP A 12 -4.75 -6.12 8.06
CA ASP A 12 -5.50 -6.42 9.27
C ASP A 12 -6.08 -7.84 9.33
N ILE A 13 -6.31 -8.48 8.16
CA ILE A 13 -6.86 -9.84 8.09
C ILE A 13 -5.90 -10.77 7.34
N GLY A 14 -5.55 -10.41 6.10
CA GLY A 14 -4.77 -11.27 5.21
C GLY A 14 -3.35 -11.48 5.69
N MET A 15 -2.66 -10.37 5.95
CA MET A 15 -1.26 -10.41 6.41
C MET A 15 -1.17 -10.99 7.82
N GLU A 16 -2.10 -10.66 8.72
CA GLU A 16 -2.20 -11.26 10.06
C GLU A 16 -2.26 -12.79 9.98
N LYS A 17 -3.19 -13.34 9.17
CA LYS A 17 -3.30 -14.79 8.98
C LYS A 17 -2.07 -15.38 8.29
N PHE A 18 -1.52 -14.69 7.30
CA PHE A 18 -0.32 -15.15 6.60
C PHE A 18 0.86 -15.27 7.57
N PHE A 19 1.06 -14.30 8.46
CA PHE A 19 2.14 -14.31 9.45
C PHE A 19 1.87 -15.29 10.60
N ASN A 20 0.70 -15.21 11.24
CA ASN A 20 0.41 -15.98 12.44
C ASN A 20 0.08 -17.46 12.17
N ILE A 21 -0.39 -17.80 10.97
CA ILE A 21 -0.76 -19.19 10.63
C ILE A 21 0.25 -19.79 9.67
N LYS A 22 0.39 -19.22 8.46
CA LYS A 22 1.22 -19.83 7.41
C LYS A 22 2.71 -19.75 7.72
N CYS A 23 3.24 -18.57 8.06
CA CYS A 23 4.64 -18.40 8.41
C CYS A 23 5.00 -19.18 9.68
N ARG A 24 4.15 -19.14 10.72
CA ARG A 24 4.33 -19.95 11.92
C ARG A 24 4.39 -21.46 11.63
N ALA A 25 3.46 -21.99 10.83
CA ALA A 25 3.39 -23.42 10.53
C ALA A 25 4.51 -23.90 9.58
N SER A 26 4.98 -23.04 8.67
CA SER A 26 5.98 -23.39 7.66
C SER A 26 7.42 -23.02 8.04
N GLY A 27 7.61 -22.17 9.07
CA GLY A 27 8.91 -21.57 9.39
C GLY A 27 9.38 -20.49 8.41
N LEU A 28 8.56 -20.11 7.43
CA LEU A 28 8.90 -19.07 6.46
C LEU A 28 8.95 -17.69 7.14
N ARG A 29 9.97 -16.89 6.81
CA ARG A 29 10.18 -15.55 7.38
C ARG A 29 10.13 -14.50 6.27
N PRO A 30 9.06 -13.70 6.19
CA PRO A 30 8.94 -12.62 5.21
C PRO A 30 10.02 -11.56 5.43
N ASN A 31 10.66 -11.10 4.34
CA ASN A 31 11.69 -10.07 4.42
C ASN A 31 11.14 -8.65 4.27
N VAL A 32 10.07 -8.48 3.47
CA VAL A 32 9.46 -7.19 3.13
C VAL A 32 7.96 -7.38 2.94
N VAL A 33 7.16 -6.40 3.36
CA VAL A 33 5.75 -6.26 2.99
C VAL A 33 5.63 -5.21 1.90
N VAL A 34 4.95 -5.55 0.81
CA VAL A 34 4.46 -4.56 -0.16
C VAL A 34 3.00 -4.28 0.15
N LEU A 35 2.69 -3.05 0.55
CA LEU A 35 1.34 -2.60 0.86
C LEU A 35 0.80 -1.81 -0.34
N VAL A 36 -0.20 -2.36 -1.01
CA VAL A 36 -0.81 -1.73 -2.19
C VAL A 36 -1.90 -0.75 -1.77
N ALA A 37 -1.88 0.46 -2.34
CA ALA A 37 -2.90 1.49 -2.13
C ALA A 37 -3.31 2.14 -3.46
N THR A 38 -4.43 2.86 -3.46
CA THR A 38 -4.88 3.70 -4.58
C THR A 38 -5.39 5.04 -4.04
N VAL A 39 -5.26 6.12 -4.81
CA VAL A 39 -5.79 7.44 -4.42
C VAL A 39 -7.29 7.38 -4.13
N ARG A 40 -8.07 6.71 -4.99
CA ARG A 40 -9.52 6.56 -4.81
C ARG A 40 -9.91 5.82 -3.54
N ALA A 41 -9.26 4.70 -3.22
CA ALA A 41 -9.53 3.97 -1.97
C ALA A 41 -9.17 4.81 -0.74
N LEU A 42 -8.09 5.59 -0.80
CA LEU A 42 -7.73 6.51 0.27
C LEU A 42 -8.79 7.61 0.42
N LYS A 43 -9.31 8.17 -0.66
CA LYS A 43 -10.43 9.13 -0.56
C LYS A 43 -11.67 8.52 0.10
N MET A 44 -11.99 7.24 -0.19
CA MET A 44 -13.09 6.54 0.48
C MET A 44 -12.83 6.44 1.99
N HIS A 45 -11.63 6.00 2.38
CA HIS A 45 -11.23 5.93 3.79
C HIS A 45 -11.09 7.30 4.47
N GLY A 46 -10.98 8.39 3.69
CA GLY A 46 -10.99 9.76 4.17
C GLY A 46 -12.37 10.36 4.39
N GLY A 47 -13.44 9.58 4.23
CA GLY A 47 -14.82 10.06 4.39
C GLY A 47 -15.49 10.50 3.10
N GLY A 48 -15.00 10.02 1.95
CA GLY A 48 -15.66 10.23 0.67
C GLY A 48 -17.09 9.65 0.63
N PRO A 49 -17.94 10.12 -0.30
CA PRO A 49 -19.34 9.70 -0.39
C PRO A 49 -19.49 8.20 -0.71
N ASN A 50 -20.59 7.59 -0.27
CA ASN A 50 -20.82 6.16 -0.51
C ASN A 50 -20.77 5.79 -2.00
N VAL A 51 -20.13 4.66 -2.31
CA VAL A 51 -20.07 4.09 -3.65
C VAL A 51 -21.08 2.96 -3.76
N SER A 52 -22.03 3.09 -4.69
CA SER A 52 -23.04 2.07 -4.97
C SER A 52 -22.73 1.35 -6.28
N ALA A 53 -22.82 0.03 -6.29
CA ALA A 53 -22.61 -0.77 -7.50
C ALA A 53 -23.63 -0.37 -8.59
N GLY A 54 -23.15 -0.17 -9.81
CA GLY A 54 -23.99 0.23 -10.95
C GLY A 54 -24.27 1.72 -11.06
N ALA A 55 -23.95 2.53 -10.04
CA ALA A 55 -24.05 3.99 -10.11
C ALA A 55 -22.73 4.61 -10.63
N PRO A 56 -22.77 5.78 -11.30
CA PRO A 56 -21.57 6.54 -11.60
C PRO A 56 -20.79 6.87 -10.33
N LEU A 57 -19.46 6.85 -10.42
CA LEU A 57 -18.61 7.26 -9.30
C LEU A 57 -18.85 8.73 -8.96
N PRO A 58 -19.01 9.07 -7.67
CA PRO A 58 -19.02 10.46 -7.22
C PRO A 58 -17.79 11.24 -7.69
N ARG A 59 -17.97 12.55 -7.91
CA ARG A 59 -16.93 13.42 -8.51
C ARG A 59 -15.69 13.51 -7.64
N GLU A 60 -15.83 13.39 -6.33
CA GLU A 60 -14.74 13.37 -5.35
C GLU A 60 -13.71 12.28 -5.64
N TYR A 61 -14.12 11.17 -6.25
CA TYR A 61 -13.23 10.08 -6.63
C TYR A 61 -12.55 10.27 -7.99
N ILE A 62 -12.96 11.26 -8.76
CA ILE A 62 -12.45 11.54 -10.11
C ILE A 62 -11.66 12.86 -10.14
N ASN A 63 -12.10 13.84 -9.35
CA ASN A 63 -11.45 15.14 -9.20
C ASN A 63 -10.43 15.12 -8.07
N GLU A 64 -9.47 16.02 -8.13
CA GLU A 64 -8.50 16.21 -7.06
C GLU A 64 -9.20 16.52 -5.72
N ASN A 65 -8.78 15.84 -4.66
CA ASN A 65 -9.19 16.13 -3.30
C ASN A 65 -8.11 15.70 -2.29
N LEU A 66 -7.16 16.61 -2.04
CA LEU A 66 -6.05 16.37 -1.11
C LEU A 66 -6.52 16.12 0.34
N SER A 67 -7.65 16.72 0.75
CA SER A 67 -8.18 16.53 2.11
C SER A 67 -8.68 15.11 2.34
N LEU A 68 -9.43 14.55 1.39
CA LEU A 68 -9.89 13.16 1.48
C LEU A 68 -8.71 12.19 1.38
N VAL A 69 -7.73 12.47 0.52
CA VAL A 69 -6.51 11.66 0.41
C VAL A 69 -5.74 11.64 1.72
N ALA A 70 -5.47 12.81 2.32
CA ALA A 70 -4.80 12.91 3.61
C ALA A 70 -5.60 12.19 4.70
N GLY A 71 -6.92 12.41 4.74
CA GLY A 71 -7.84 11.73 5.66
C GLY A 71 -7.69 10.21 5.61
N GLY A 72 -7.72 9.62 4.42
CA GLY A 72 -7.53 8.18 4.22
C GLY A 72 -6.14 7.68 4.57
N CYS A 73 -5.11 8.49 4.31
CA CYS A 73 -3.75 8.14 4.69
C CYS A 73 -3.63 8.05 6.23
N HIS A 74 -4.23 8.99 6.95
CA HIS A 74 -4.19 9.03 8.41
C HIS A 74 -5.09 8.00 9.07
N SER A 75 -6.28 7.76 8.52
CA SER A 75 -7.28 6.84 9.11
C SER A 75 -6.99 5.37 8.79
N ASN A 76 -6.45 5.06 7.61
CA ASN A 76 -6.28 3.70 7.13
C ASN A 76 -4.83 3.33 6.83
N LEU A 77 -4.17 4.02 5.88
CA LEU A 77 -2.83 3.63 5.41
C LEU A 77 -1.81 3.56 6.55
N LYS A 78 -1.80 4.59 7.42
CA LYS A 78 -0.97 4.63 8.62
C LYS A 78 -1.15 3.40 9.50
N LYS A 79 -2.40 2.99 9.73
CA LYS A 79 -2.70 1.84 10.59
C LYS A 79 -2.22 0.54 9.96
N GLN A 80 -2.40 0.37 8.65
CA GLN A 80 -1.94 -0.81 7.93
C GLN A 80 -0.40 -0.93 7.94
N ILE A 81 0.33 0.20 7.79
CA ILE A 81 1.79 0.24 7.96
C ILE A 81 2.18 -0.15 9.40
N GLN A 82 1.50 0.41 10.40
CA GLN A 82 1.76 0.09 11.80
C GLN A 82 1.56 -1.40 12.11
N ILE A 83 0.52 -2.03 11.55
CA ILE A 83 0.28 -3.47 11.74
C ILE A 83 1.46 -4.29 11.22
N ALA A 84 1.98 -3.99 10.03
CA ALA A 84 3.14 -4.70 9.50
C ALA A 84 4.40 -4.51 10.34
N HIS A 85 4.59 -3.32 10.92
CA HIS A 85 5.68 -3.04 11.85
C HIS A 85 5.57 -3.77 13.18
N LEU A 86 4.37 -4.12 13.65
CA LEU A 86 4.22 -4.96 14.85
C LEU A 86 4.89 -6.34 14.68
N PHE A 87 5.00 -6.82 13.45
CA PHE A 87 5.71 -8.05 13.11
C PHE A 87 7.17 -7.80 12.74
N GLY A 88 7.72 -6.60 12.88
CA GLY A 88 9.14 -6.31 12.59
C GLY A 88 9.56 -6.49 11.13
N VAL A 89 8.62 -6.31 10.19
CA VAL A 89 8.89 -6.43 8.74
C VAL A 89 8.88 -5.04 8.08
N PRO A 90 9.92 -4.66 7.31
CA PRO A 90 9.92 -3.39 6.59
C PRO A 90 8.79 -3.35 5.55
N VAL A 91 8.16 -2.18 5.42
CA VAL A 91 7.03 -1.95 4.52
C VAL A 91 7.44 -1.05 3.37
N VAL A 92 7.11 -1.44 2.14
CA VAL A 92 7.15 -0.57 0.95
C VAL A 92 5.71 -0.36 0.49
N VAL A 93 5.29 0.90 0.33
CA VAL A 93 3.96 1.21 -0.19
C VAL A 93 4.01 1.30 -1.71
N ALA A 94 3.19 0.51 -2.39
CA ALA A 94 2.98 0.57 -3.83
C ALA A 94 1.68 1.33 -4.11
N LEU A 95 1.77 2.55 -4.64
CA LEU A 95 0.61 3.34 -5.02
C LEU A 95 0.25 3.06 -6.47
N ASN A 96 -0.81 2.31 -6.71
CA ASN A 96 -1.29 2.03 -8.06
C ASN A 96 -1.97 3.28 -8.63
N VAL A 97 -1.35 3.87 -9.65
CA VAL A 97 -1.80 5.14 -10.23
C VAL A 97 -2.86 4.92 -11.31
N PHE A 98 -3.97 5.64 -11.19
CA PHE A 98 -5.03 5.70 -12.19
C PHE A 98 -4.97 7.01 -12.99
N LYS A 99 -5.64 7.01 -14.16
CA LYS A 99 -5.66 8.16 -15.09
C LYS A 99 -6.16 9.48 -14.48
N THR A 100 -7.03 9.37 -13.47
CA THR A 100 -7.66 10.51 -12.79
C THR A 100 -6.85 11.05 -11.62
N ASP A 101 -5.83 10.31 -11.18
CA ASP A 101 -5.04 10.69 -10.02
C ASP A 101 -4.12 11.85 -10.42
N THR A 102 -4.13 12.92 -9.63
CA THR A 102 -3.25 14.06 -9.92
C THR A 102 -1.87 13.85 -9.35
N ARG A 103 -0.89 14.59 -9.88
CA ARG A 103 0.47 14.55 -9.35
C ARG A 103 0.53 14.94 -7.87
N ALA A 104 -0.25 15.95 -7.47
CA ALA A 104 -0.31 16.40 -6.09
C ALA A 104 -0.85 15.31 -5.15
N GLU A 105 -1.86 14.55 -5.56
CA GLU A 105 -2.39 13.43 -4.77
C GLU A 105 -1.37 12.30 -4.63
N ILE A 106 -0.71 11.94 -5.73
CA ILE A 106 0.32 10.90 -5.76
C ILE A 106 1.46 11.27 -4.81
N ASP A 107 2.01 12.49 -4.95
CA ASP A 107 3.12 12.97 -4.14
C ASP A 107 2.72 13.05 -2.65
N LEU A 108 1.50 13.50 -2.35
CA LEU A 108 0.97 13.55 -0.98
C LEU A 108 0.89 12.17 -0.32
N VAL A 109 0.36 11.16 -1.02
CA VAL A 109 0.29 9.79 -0.50
C VAL A 109 1.69 9.25 -0.22
N CYS A 110 2.61 9.38 -1.17
CA CYS A 110 3.98 8.89 -1.02
C CYS A 110 4.70 9.59 0.15
N GLN A 111 4.50 10.90 0.33
CA GLN A 111 5.04 11.65 1.46
C GLN A 111 4.47 11.16 2.79
N ILE A 112 3.14 11.07 2.92
CA ILE A 112 2.50 10.66 4.18
C ILE A 112 2.88 9.20 4.52
N ALA A 113 2.93 8.30 3.55
CA ALA A 113 3.33 6.92 3.75
C ALA A 113 4.73 6.81 4.38
N LYS A 114 5.70 7.57 3.85
CA LYS A 114 7.07 7.63 4.40
C LYS A 114 7.09 8.21 5.81
N THR A 115 6.36 9.30 6.06
CA THR A 115 6.21 9.89 7.40
C THR A 115 5.55 8.92 8.40
N CYS A 116 4.68 8.02 7.93
CA CYS A 116 4.05 6.98 8.75
C CYS A 116 4.96 5.75 8.99
N GLY A 117 6.21 5.78 8.50
CA GLY A 117 7.21 4.74 8.73
C GLY A 117 7.36 3.73 7.61
N ALA A 118 6.77 3.94 6.42
CA ALA A 118 7.12 3.12 5.27
C ALA A 118 8.60 3.32 4.92
N SER A 119 9.28 2.22 4.59
CA SER A 119 10.68 2.25 4.14
C SER A 119 10.83 2.99 2.83
N ASP A 120 9.83 2.85 1.95
CA ASP A 120 9.66 3.64 0.74
C ASP A 120 8.18 3.66 0.33
N ALA A 121 7.82 4.57 -0.57
CA ALA A 121 6.49 4.66 -1.15
C ALA A 121 6.61 5.13 -2.60
N VAL A 122 6.13 4.32 -3.55
CA VAL A 122 6.40 4.50 -4.97
C VAL A 122 5.12 4.46 -5.81
N PRO A 123 4.95 5.39 -6.78
CA PRO A 123 3.90 5.30 -7.77
C PRO A 123 4.16 4.13 -8.73
N CYS A 124 3.12 3.38 -9.07
CA CYS A 124 3.19 2.19 -9.88
C CYS A 124 2.25 2.32 -11.10
N HIS A 125 2.81 2.11 -12.29
CA HIS A 125 2.11 2.25 -13.58
C HIS A 125 2.04 0.93 -14.36
N HIS A 126 2.18 -0.21 -13.68
CA HIS A 126 2.24 -1.52 -14.33
C HIS A 126 0.97 -1.91 -15.08
N TRP A 127 -0.19 -1.38 -14.69
CA TRP A 127 -1.43 -1.63 -15.42
C TRP A 127 -1.37 -1.11 -16.86
N SER A 128 -0.73 0.03 -17.10
CA SER A 128 -0.58 0.61 -18.44
C SER A 128 0.76 0.31 -19.12
N GLN A 129 1.81 0.01 -18.35
CA GLN A 129 3.19 -0.13 -18.85
C GLN A 129 3.79 -1.53 -18.65
N GLY A 130 3.02 -2.49 -18.12
CA GLY A 130 3.50 -3.83 -17.76
C GLY A 130 4.59 -3.77 -16.69
N GLY A 131 5.49 -4.77 -16.67
CA GLY A 131 6.56 -4.85 -15.67
C GLY A 131 7.47 -3.61 -15.59
N ARG A 132 7.63 -2.86 -16.70
CA ARG A 132 8.42 -1.62 -16.73
C ARG A 132 7.86 -0.52 -15.82
N GLY A 133 6.54 -0.50 -15.64
CA GLY A 133 5.86 0.44 -14.74
C GLY A 133 6.05 0.16 -13.25
N CYS A 134 6.86 -0.83 -12.89
CA CYS A 134 7.17 -1.22 -11.51
C CYS A 134 8.68 -1.35 -11.23
N LEU A 135 9.56 -0.83 -12.09
CA LEU A 135 11.00 -0.93 -11.87
C LEU A 135 11.44 -0.26 -10.56
N GLU A 136 10.87 0.92 -10.26
CA GLU A 136 11.13 1.63 -9.00
C GLU A 136 10.64 0.83 -7.79
N LEU A 137 9.46 0.19 -7.89
CA LEU A 137 8.97 -0.72 -6.85
C LEU A 137 9.90 -1.91 -6.64
N ALA A 138 10.35 -2.55 -7.72
CA ALA A 138 11.28 -3.67 -7.62
C ALA A 138 12.59 -3.25 -6.94
N GLN A 139 13.09 -2.06 -7.25
CA GLN A 139 14.29 -1.52 -6.63
C GLN A 139 14.07 -1.16 -5.15
N ALA A 140 12.96 -0.50 -4.81
CA ALA A 140 12.59 -0.19 -3.43
C ALA A 140 12.44 -1.45 -2.56
N VAL A 141 11.79 -2.50 -3.10
CA VAL A 141 11.66 -3.79 -2.43
C VAL A 141 13.03 -4.43 -2.24
N LYS A 142 13.87 -4.45 -3.28
CA LYS A 142 15.23 -5.01 -3.19
C LYS A 142 16.05 -4.29 -2.10
N GLU A 143 16.00 -2.97 -2.03
CA GLU A 143 16.69 -2.24 -0.96
C GLU A 143 16.07 -2.51 0.42
N ALA A 144 14.75 -2.63 0.52
CA ALA A 144 14.09 -2.98 1.78
C ALA A 144 14.50 -4.39 2.27
N THR A 145 14.75 -5.35 1.38
CA THR A 145 15.22 -6.71 1.78
C THR A 145 16.60 -6.71 2.43
N ARG A 146 17.41 -5.65 2.23
CA ARG A 146 18.73 -5.51 2.86
C ARG A 146 18.65 -5.01 4.30
N ARG A 147 17.50 -4.49 4.73
CA ARG A 147 17.30 -4.09 6.12
C ARG A 147 17.07 -5.34 6.98
N PRO A 148 17.60 -5.38 8.21
CA PRO A 148 17.31 -6.48 9.12
C PRO A 148 15.80 -6.57 9.36
N SER A 149 15.21 -7.75 9.15
CA SER A 149 13.86 -8.04 9.64
C SER A 149 13.96 -8.80 10.95
N THR A 150 13.21 -8.34 11.95
CA THR A 150 13.08 -9.00 13.25
C THR A 150 11.79 -9.80 13.32
N PHE A 151 11.36 -10.40 12.20
CA PHE A 151 10.07 -11.09 12.07
C PHE A 151 9.80 -12.06 13.22
N GLN A 152 8.68 -11.87 13.91
CA GLN A 152 8.17 -12.67 15.02
C GLN A 152 6.69 -12.94 14.86
#